data_AF-A0A2Z6CR08-F1
#
_entry.id   AF-A0A2Z6CR08-F1
#
_cell.length_a   1.000
_cell.length_b   1.000
_cell.length_c   1.000
_cell.angle_alpha   90.00
_cell.angle_beta   90.00
_cell.angle_gamma   90.00
#
_symmetry.space_group_name_H-M   'P 1'
#
loop_
_entity.id
_entity.type
_entity.pdbx_description
1 polymer ?
#
loop_
_entity_poly.entity_id
_entity_poly.type
_entity_poly.pdbx_seq_one_letter_code
_entity_poly.pdbx_strand_id
1 'polypeptide(L)'
;MKSDKYKLIGKADLVELENGECYPIEYKRGRKGEWDNDELQVCAQALCLEEMTGKTINTGYIYYAHSQQRQLVEINAELRQSAIATIEAVQMLLFTGAMPKAIKTKRCDGCSLSPQCLPQSADKVKRYQEAS
;
A
#
# COMPACT_ATOMS: atom_id res chain seq x y z
N MET A 1 -13.38 8.34 -2.63
CA MET A 1 -13.37 7.60 -3.92
C MET A 1 -13.66 6.15 -3.61
N LYS A 2 -14.43 5.44 -4.43
CA LYS A 2 -14.81 4.05 -4.16
C LYS A 2 -14.65 3.23 -5.44
N SER A 3 -14.13 2.02 -5.30
CA SER A 3 -14.09 1.01 -6.35
C SER A 3 -14.79 -0.25 -5.84
N ASP A 4 -15.88 -0.63 -6.50
CA ASP A 4 -16.59 -1.86 -6.22
C ASP A 4 -15.91 -3.07 -6.88
N LYS A 5 -15.20 -2.86 -8.00
CA LYS A 5 -14.37 -3.90 -8.65
C LYS A 5 -13.23 -4.38 -7.75
N TYR A 6 -12.48 -3.45 -7.16
CA TYR A 6 -11.30 -3.75 -6.33
C TYR A 6 -11.61 -3.78 -4.83
N LYS A 7 -12.88 -3.56 -4.43
CA LYS A 7 -13.32 -3.43 -3.02
C LYS A 7 -12.50 -2.41 -2.23
N LEU A 8 -12.19 -1.29 -2.88
CA LEU A 8 -11.42 -0.21 -2.28
C LEU A 8 -12.31 0.97 -1.92
N ILE A 9 -12.00 1.59 -0.78
CA ILE A 9 -12.42 2.95 -0.45
C ILE A 9 -11.14 3.77 -0.35
N GLY A 10 -10.90 4.59 -1.37
CA GLY A 10 -9.73 5.45 -1.46
C GLY A 10 -10.03 6.87 -1.01
N LYS A 11 -9.06 7.48 -0.33
CA LYS A 11 -8.99 8.92 -0.09
C LYS A 11 -7.68 9.42 -0.69
N ALA A 12 -7.78 10.27 -1.70
CA ALA A 12 -6.65 11.07 -2.17
C ALA A 12 -6.62 12.36 -1.36
N ASP A 13 -5.43 12.85 -1.05
CA ASP A 13 -5.27 14.16 -0.44
C ASP A 13 -5.64 15.27 -1.43
N LEU A 14 -5.23 15.10 -2.69
CA LEU A 14 -5.56 15.98 -3.78
C LEU A 14 -5.76 15.18 -5.07
N VAL A 15 -6.67 15.63 -5.92
CA VAL A 15 -6.84 15.16 -7.29
C VAL A 15 -6.73 16.38 -8.19
N GLU A 16 -5.77 16.37 -9.11
CA GLU A 16 -5.60 17.45 -10.08
C GLU A 16 -6.29 17.07 -11.40
N LEU A 17 -6.95 18.07 -12.00
CA LEU A 17 -7.56 17.96 -13.33
C LEU A 17 -6.91 19.02 -14.22
N GLU A 18 -6.15 18.58 -15.21
CA GLU A 18 -5.40 19.48 -16.09
C GLU A 18 -5.45 18.94 -17.52
N ASN A 19 -5.77 19.81 -18.49
CA ASN A 19 -5.83 19.47 -19.91
C ASN A 19 -6.69 18.22 -20.24
N GLY A 20 -7.70 17.93 -19.42
CA GLY A 20 -8.58 16.77 -19.58
C GLY A 20 -8.08 15.48 -18.94
N GLU A 21 -6.86 15.47 -18.40
CA GLU A 21 -6.29 14.41 -17.56
C GLU A 21 -6.71 14.60 -16.10
N CYS A 22 -6.77 13.50 -15.36
CA CYS A 22 -7.12 13.46 -13.95
C CYS A 22 -6.14 12.53 -13.24
N TYR A 23 -5.42 13.00 -12.23
CA TYR A 23 -4.44 12.19 -11.52
C TYR A 23 -4.41 12.49 -10.01
N PRO A 24 -4.18 11.46 -9.17
CA PRO A 24 -4.08 11.63 -7.73
C PRO A 24 -2.71 12.18 -7.31
N ILE A 25 -2.71 12.96 -6.22
CA ILE A 25 -1.51 13.42 -5.52
C ILE A 25 -1.60 13.04 -4.05
N GLU A 26 -0.63 12.27 -3.59
CA GLU A 26 -0.47 11.81 -2.21
C GLU A 26 0.53 12.68 -1.46
N TYR A 27 0.17 13.21 -0.29
CA TYR A 27 1.06 14.06 0.51
C TYR A 27 1.77 13.24 1.59
N LYS A 28 3.10 13.27 1.57
CA LYS A 28 3.93 12.63 2.60
C LYS A 28 4.71 13.69 3.37
N ARG A 29 4.57 13.69 4.70
CA ARG A 29 5.29 14.60 5.60
C ARG A 29 6.78 14.24 5.72
N GLY A 30 7.09 12.95 5.67
CA GLY A 30 8.45 12.44 5.80
C GLY A 30 9.28 12.59 4.52
N ARG A 31 10.53 12.15 4.59
CA ARG A 31 11.36 11.89 3.41
C ARG A 31 10.86 10.63 2.70
N LYS A 32 11.26 10.45 1.44
CA LYS A 32 11.06 9.20 0.71
C LYS A 32 11.50 8.01 1.58
N GLY A 33 10.57 7.09 1.82
CA GLY A 33 10.86 5.86 2.54
C GLY A 33 11.72 4.90 1.70
N GLU A 34 12.31 3.90 2.35
CA GLU A 34 13.03 2.81 1.66
C GLU A 34 12.09 1.80 0.96
N TRP A 35 10.77 1.99 1.04
CA TRP A 35 9.78 1.00 0.65
C TRP A 35 8.83 1.56 -0.40
N ASP A 36 8.44 0.72 -1.36
CA ASP A 36 7.62 1.12 -2.52
C ASP A 36 6.11 1.18 -2.21
N ASN A 37 5.73 1.22 -0.93
CA ASN A 37 4.32 1.21 -0.53
C ASN A 37 3.58 2.50 -0.91
N ASP A 38 4.30 3.61 -1.07
CA ASP A 38 3.70 4.89 -1.47
C ASP A 38 3.24 4.84 -2.95
N GLU A 39 3.97 4.16 -3.83
CA GLU A 39 3.59 4.01 -5.24
C GLU A 39 2.37 3.09 -5.40
N LEU A 40 2.31 2.00 -4.61
CA LEU A 40 1.12 1.15 -4.55
C LEU A 40 -0.11 1.92 -4.06
N GLN A 41 0.05 2.83 -3.10
CA GLN A 41 -1.04 3.66 -2.60
C GLN A 41 -1.58 4.60 -3.70
N VAL A 42 -0.69 5.27 -4.44
CA VAL A 42 -1.07 6.14 -5.56
C VAL A 42 -1.75 5.33 -6.67
N CYS A 43 -1.23 4.14 -6.99
CA CYS A 43 -1.86 3.24 -7.95
C CYS A 43 -3.27 2.83 -7.52
N ALA A 44 -3.48 2.47 -6.25
CA ALA A 44 -4.80 2.12 -5.71
C ALA A 44 -5.80 3.28 -5.77
N GLN A 45 -5.35 4.52 -5.54
CA GLN A 45 -6.17 5.73 -5.73
C GLN A 45 -6.55 5.92 -7.20
N ALA A 46 -5.61 5.73 -8.12
CA ALA A 46 -5.87 5.80 -9.56
C ALA A 46 -6.91 4.75 -9.97
N LEU A 47 -6.77 3.49 -9.56
CA LEU A 47 -7.78 2.44 -9.83
C LEU A 47 -9.18 2.84 -9.38
N CYS A 48 -9.30 3.51 -8.22
CA CYS A 48 -10.59 4.05 -7.76
C CYS A 48 -11.13 5.15 -8.67
N LEU A 49 -10.28 6.09 -9.08
CA LEU A 49 -10.66 7.19 -9.97
C LEU A 49 -11.03 6.69 -11.37
N GLU A 50 -10.31 5.70 -11.89
CA GLU A 50 -10.60 5.09 -13.19
C GLU A 50 -12.00 4.45 -13.21
N GLU A 51 -12.37 3.71 -12.17
CA GLU A 51 -13.71 3.13 -12.06
C GLU A 51 -14.80 4.20 -11.94
N MET A 52 -14.53 5.27 -11.20
CA MET A 52 -15.48 6.38 -11.03
C MET A 52 -15.68 7.22 -12.29
N THR A 53 -14.64 7.35 -13.12
CA THR A 53 -14.62 8.29 -14.26
C THR A 53 -14.70 7.62 -15.62
N GLY A 54 -14.42 6.32 -15.70
CA GLY A 54 -14.30 5.57 -16.95
C GLY A 54 -13.06 5.93 -17.78
N LYS A 55 -12.14 6.73 -17.24
CA LYS A 55 -10.90 7.15 -17.92
C LYS A 55 -9.70 6.42 -17.32
N THR A 56 -8.77 6.00 -18.17
CA THR A 56 -7.48 5.45 -17.74
C THR A 56 -6.58 6.56 -17.20
N ILE A 57 -5.88 6.29 -16.09
CA ILE A 57 -4.96 7.20 -15.41
C ILE A 57 -3.57 6.55 -15.39
N ASN A 58 -2.64 7.08 -16.17
CA ASN A 58 -1.30 6.51 -16.32
C ASN A 58 -0.25 7.15 -15.41
N THR A 59 -0.62 8.21 -14.69
CA THR A 59 0.29 9.00 -13.86
C THR A 59 -0.36 9.35 -12.54
N GLY A 60 0.46 9.48 -11.51
CA GLY A 60 0.12 10.06 -10.23
C GLY A 60 1.36 10.67 -9.61
N TYR A 61 1.21 11.34 -8.47
CA TYR A 61 2.33 11.99 -7.81
C TYR A 61 2.36 11.73 -6.32
N ILE A 62 3.58 11.69 -5.78
CA ILE A 62 3.82 11.79 -4.34
C ILE A 62 4.48 13.14 -4.10
N TYR A 63 3.90 13.95 -3.22
CA TYR A 63 4.49 15.21 -2.78
C TYR A 63 5.11 15.07 -1.41
N TYR A 64 6.43 15.23 -1.33
CA TYR A 64 7.17 15.19 -0.07
C TYR A 64 7.27 16.60 0.52
N ALA A 65 6.50 16.89 1.56
CA ALA A 65 6.42 18.23 2.15
C ALA A 65 7.76 18.69 2.74
N HIS A 66 8.60 17.78 3.24
CA HIS A 66 9.91 18.13 3.80
C HIS A 66 10.89 18.68 2.76
N SER A 67 10.90 18.08 1.56
CA SER A 67 11.76 18.53 0.45
C SER A 67 11.04 19.46 -0.53
N GLN A 68 9.72 19.62 -0.40
CA GLN A 68 8.84 20.32 -1.34
C GLN A 68 8.94 19.78 -2.78
N GLN A 69 9.25 18.50 -2.94
CA GLN A 69 9.44 17.86 -4.25
C GLN A 69 8.25 16.96 -4.59
N ARG A 70 7.85 16.98 -5.86
CA ARG A 70 6.96 15.98 -6.45
C ARG A 70 7.78 14.85 -7.06
N GLN A 71 7.44 13.62 -6.72
CA GLN A 71 7.89 12.42 -7.41
C GLN A 71 6.78 11.95 -8.33
N LEU A 72 7.09 11.76 -9.62
CA LEU A 72 6.21 11.10 -10.57
C LEU A 72 6.09 9.61 -10.23
N VAL A 73 4.86 9.10 -10.27
CA VAL A 73 4.55 7.67 -10.20
C VAL A 73 3.95 7.28 -11.55
N GLU A 74 4.70 6.50 -12.32
CA GLU A 74 4.21 5.91 -13.56
C GLU A 74 3.34 4.70 -13.24
N ILE A 75 2.05 4.77 -13.58
CA ILE A 75 1.06 3.73 -13.28
C ILE A 75 1.05 2.70 -14.41
N ASN A 76 2.20 2.05 -14.57
CA ASN A 76 2.44 1.04 -15.59
C ASN A 76 1.78 -0.30 -15.24
N ALA A 77 1.86 -1.26 -16.16
CA ALA A 77 1.23 -2.57 -16.01
C ALA A 77 1.77 -3.37 -14.81
N GLU A 78 3.07 -3.27 -14.53
CA GLU A 78 3.72 -3.96 -13.41
C GLU A 78 3.23 -3.44 -12.07
N LEU A 79 3.21 -2.11 -11.89
CA LEU A 79 2.72 -1.48 -10.66
C LEU A 79 1.23 -1.79 -10.43
N ARG A 80 0.43 -1.78 -11.51
CA ARG A 80 -0.99 -2.17 -11.45
C ARG A 80 -1.17 -3.62 -11.01
N GLN A 81 -0.41 -4.53 -11.60
CA GLN A 81 -0.49 -5.94 -11.23
C GLN A 81 -0.08 -6.16 -9.77
N SER A 82 0.97 -5.48 -9.32
CA SER A 82 1.43 -5.52 -7.93
C SER A 82 0.38 -4.97 -6.96
N ALA A 83 -0.26 -3.85 -7.29
CA ALA A 83 -1.34 -3.27 -6.48
C ALA A 83 -2.55 -4.22 -6.40
N ILE A 84 -3.00 -4.75 -7.54
CA ILE A 84 -4.15 -5.69 -7.59
C ILE A 84 -3.84 -6.96 -6.79
N ALA A 85 -2.68 -7.57 -6.99
CA ALA A 85 -2.27 -8.76 -6.25
C ALA A 85 -2.18 -8.49 -4.73
N THR A 86 -1.70 -7.31 -4.33
CA THR A 86 -1.66 -6.89 -2.92
C THR A 86 -3.05 -6.74 -2.33
N ILE A 87 -3.98 -6.14 -3.08
CA ILE A 87 -5.38 -5.98 -2.67
C ILE A 87 -6.03 -7.35 -2.47
N GLU A 88 -5.87 -8.26 -3.43
CA GLU A 88 -6.38 -9.63 -3.35
C GLU A 88 -5.80 -10.40 -2.15
N ALA A 89 -4.49 -10.29 -1.91
CA ALA A 89 -3.84 -10.92 -0.77
C ALA A 89 -4.41 -10.41 0.56
N VAL A 90 -4.60 -9.10 0.70
CA VAL A 90 -5.20 -8.50 1.91
C VAL A 90 -6.66 -8.94 2.08
N GLN A 91 -7.44 -8.99 1.01
CA GLN A 91 -8.82 -9.49 1.06
C GLN A 91 -8.86 -10.95 1.52
N MET A 92 -7.95 -11.80 1.03
CA MET A 92 -7.87 -13.20 1.46
C MET A 92 -7.50 -13.34 2.94
N LEU A 93 -6.59 -12.52 3.46
CA LEU A 93 -6.26 -12.49 4.89
C LEU A 93 -7.48 -12.10 5.74
N LEU A 94 -8.22 -11.09 5.31
CA LEU A 94 -9.43 -10.63 6.00
C LEU A 94 -10.55 -11.66 5.94
N PHE A 95 -10.73 -12.32 4.80
CA PHE A 95 -11.77 -13.34 4.60
C PHE A 95 -11.51 -14.60 5.41
N THR A 96 -10.26 -15.09 5.38
CA THR A 96 -9.88 -16.34 6.06
C THR A 96 -9.62 -16.17 7.55
N GLY A 97 -9.26 -14.94 7.98
CA GLY A 97 -8.74 -14.69 9.33
C GLY A 97 -7.37 -15.34 9.59
N ALA A 98 -6.75 -15.95 8.57
CA ALA A 98 -5.46 -16.62 8.71
C ALA A 98 -4.35 -15.57 8.82
N MET A 99 -3.83 -15.38 10.03
CA MET A 99 -2.74 -14.44 10.26
C MET A 99 -1.46 -14.91 9.54
N PRO A 100 -0.78 -14.03 8.79
CA PRO A 100 0.47 -14.39 8.14
C PRO A 100 1.54 -14.66 9.21
N LYS A 101 2.50 -15.53 8.87
CA LYS A 101 3.61 -15.84 9.77
C LYS A 101 4.37 -14.56 10.11
N ALA A 102 4.61 -14.32 11.39
CA ALA A 102 5.46 -13.23 11.84
C ALA A 102 6.90 -13.46 11.35
N ILE A 103 7.45 -12.48 10.64
CA ILE A 103 8.84 -12.48 10.15
C ILE A 103 9.53 -11.24 10.72
N LYS A 104 10.61 -11.43 11.47
CA LYS A 104 11.41 -10.31 11.97
C LYS A 104 12.14 -9.63 10.82
N THR A 105 11.87 -8.35 10.61
CA THR A 105 12.54 -7.49 9.60
C THR A 105 12.84 -6.12 10.21
N LYS A 106 13.55 -5.25 9.49
CA LYS A 106 13.78 -3.84 9.91
C LYS A 106 12.46 -3.06 10.14
N ARG A 107 11.36 -3.47 9.49
CA ARG A 107 10.04 -2.86 9.71
C ARG A 107 9.50 -3.09 11.12
N CYS A 108 10.01 -4.10 11.85
CA CYS A 108 9.59 -4.39 13.21
C CYS A 108 10.06 -3.36 14.23
N ASP A 109 11.16 -2.64 13.97
CA ASP A 109 11.80 -1.73 14.95
C ASP A 109 10.93 -0.51 15.28
N GLY A 110 10.04 -0.10 14.36
CA GLY A 110 9.05 0.95 14.56
C GLY A 110 7.59 0.46 14.50
N CYS A 111 7.36 -0.85 14.50
CA CYS A 111 6.01 -1.40 14.34
C CYS A 111 5.21 -1.33 15.64
N SER A 112 4.07 -0.62 15.63
CA SER A 112 3.15 -0.52 16.76
C SER A 112 2.57 -1.87 17.22
N LEU A 113 2.53 -2.86 16.31
CA LEU A 113 2.04 -4.21 16.62
C LEU A 113 3.13 -5.13 17.19
N SER A 114 4.40 -4.70 17.25
CA SER A 114 5.52 -5.54 17.70
C SER A 114 5.29 -6.19 19.07
N PRO A 115 4.77 -5.49 20.11
CA PRO A 115 4.51 -6.09 21.42
C PRO A 115 3.47 -7.22 21.41
N GLN A 116 2.54 -7.22 20.46
CA GLN A 116 1.48 -8.24 20.33
C GLN A 116 1.88 -9.34 19.36
N CYS A 117 2.55 -8.98 18.26
CA CYS A 117 3.02 -9.91 17.23
C CYS A 117 4.17 -10.80 17.73
N LEU A 118 5.04 -10.26 18.61
CA LEU A 118 6.20 -10.95 19.18
C LEU A 118 7.04 -11.72 18.12
N PRO A 119 7.49 -11.05 17.03
CA PRO A 119 8.13 -11.74 15.90
C PRO A 119 9.44 -12.45 16.28
N GLN A 120 10.08 -12.04 17.37
CA GLN A 120 11.30 -12.67 17.89
C GLN A 120 11.03 -14.02 18.59
N SER A 121 9.79 -14.23 19.05
CA SER A 121 9.38 -15.43 19.78
C SER A 121 8.95 -16.56 18.84
N ALA A 122 8.48 -16.23 17.64
CA ALA A 122 8.11 -17.23 16.62
C ALA A 122 9.26 -18.20 16.29
N ASP A 123 10.51 -17.73 16.32
CA ASP A 123 11.70 -18.56 16.11
C ASP A 123 12.11 -19.37 17.35
N LYS A 124 11.77 -18.88 18.56
CA LYS A 124 12.10 -19.55 19.83
C LYS A 124 11.15 -20.71 20.15
N VAL A 125 9.86 -20.58 19.84
CA VAL A 125 8.86 -21.63 20.13
C VAL A 125 9.16 -22.92 19.35
N LYS A 126 9.75 -22.85 18.15
CA LYS A 126 10.23 -24.04 17.42
C LYS A 126 11.32 -24.84 18.17
N ARG A 127 12.06 -24.22 19.09
CA ARG A 127 13.14 -24.89 19.84
C ARG A 127 12.66 -25.59 21.11
N TYR A 128 11.43 -25.30 21.56
CA TYR A 128 10.83 -25.87 22.76
C TYR A 128 9.55 -26.64 22.39
N GLN A 129 9.67 -27.61 21.48
CA GLN A 129 8.67 -28.68 21.42
C GLN A 129 9.07 -29.70 22.48
N GLU A 130 8.23 -29.88 23.50
CA GLU A 130 8.39 -30.99 24.44
C GLU A 130 8.41 -32.29 23.64
N ALA A 131 9.48 -33.08 23.82
CA ALA A 131 9.53 -34.43 23.29
C ALA A 131 8.36 -35.21 23.93
N SER A 132 7.41 -35.63 23.08
CA SER A 132 6.41 -36.64 23.46
C SER A 132 7.06 -38.02 23.54
#